data_AF-A0A2V8ZK09-F1
#
_entry.id   AF-A0A2V8ZK09-F1
#
_cell.length_a   1.000
_cell.length_b   1.000
_cell.length_c   1.000
_cell.angle_alpha   90.00
_cell.angle_beta   90.00
_cell.angle_gamma   90.00
#
_symmetry.space_group_name_H-M   'P 1'
#
loop_
_entity.id
_entity.type
_entity.pdbx_description
1 polymer ?
#
loop_
_entity_poly.entity_id
_entity_poly.type
_entity_poly.pdbx_seq_one_letter_code
_entity_poly.pdbx_strand_id
1 'polypeptide(L)'
;MDFSGTGYQIYDPLTTHLCTASDTCAKGQQYARNPFPNDVIPGPNDPLPSGILSRVNPIGLAIMKLYPAPTLAGIQNNYIQTGGLAEGRYRYYQPMVRVDYDLTDKTRLYGLWVWQRGHEHRNSSGFPYPIATGNIDSERDFTTTILDLTHAFSSNWFLDAQGSFGRFHQDFPEGPMVTGLAKPITAESLGLNMPKIPTTSLDIAPQISVSGYQTIIGNNISEQVTNAFDFRPVAVHVVGKHDI
;
A
#
# COMPACT_ATOMS: atom_id res chain seq x y z
N MET A 1 -6.90 -0.57 -30.50
CA MET A 1 -6.39 -1.90 -30.07
C MET A 1 -6.34 -2.76 -31.31
N ASP A 2 -5.16 -3.28 -31.66
CA ASP A 2 -4.90 -3.96 -32.93
C ASP A 2 -4.87 -5.49 -32.72
N PHE A 3 -5.70 -6.23 -33.46
CA PHE A 3 -5.78 -7.68 -33.41
C PHE A 3 -5.33 -8.37 -34.70
N SER A 4 -4.79 -7.62 -35.67
CA SER A 4 -4.37 -8.15 -36.97
C SER A 4 -3.37 -9.31 -36.85
N GLY A 5 -2.54 -9.32 -35.82
CA GLY A 5 -1.58 -10.39 -35.53
C GLY A 5 -2.17 -11.69 -34.95
N THR A 6 -3.49 -11.74 -34.67
CA THR A 6 -4.12 -12.92 -34.05
C THR A 6 -4.61 -13.95 -35.06
N GLY A 7 -4.75 -13.56 -36.34
CA GLY A 7 -5.37 -14.40 -37.38
C GLY A 7 -6.89 -14.56 -37.25
N TYR A 8 -7.53 -13.88 -36.29
CA TYR A 8 -8.98 -13.85 -36.12
C TYR A 8 -9.55 -12.52 -36.57
N GLN A 9 -10.68 -12.59 -37.29
CA GLN A 9 -11.43 -11.41 -37.66
C GLN A 9 -12.26 -10.90 -36.47
N ILE A 10 -12.12 -9.62 -36.12
CA ILE A 10 -12.81 -9.03 -34.96
C ILE A 10 -14.03 -8.26 -35.43
N TYR A 11 -15.20 -8.59 -34.87
CA TYR A 11 -16.49 -8.01 -35.28
C TYR A 11 -17.00 -6.93 -34.33
N ASP A 12 -17.62 -5.90 -34.89
CA ASP A 12 -18.24 -4.82 -34.12
C ASP A 12 -19.62 -5.27 -33.58
N PRO A 13 -19.78 -5.40 -32.25
CA PRO A 13 -21.03 -5.85 -31.65
C PRO A 13 -22.23 -4.91 -31.93
N LEU A 14 -21.99 -3.62 -32.18
CA LEU A 14 -23.06 -2.64 -32.43
C LEU A 14 -23.59 -2.67 -33.87
N THR A 15 -22.97 -3.45 -34.75
CA THR A 15 -23.38 -3.58 -36.15
C THR A 15 -24.22 -4.83 -36.42
N THR A 16 -24.81 -5.41 -35.37
CA THR A 16 -25.63 -6.62 -35.50
C THR A 16 -26.81 -6.34 -36.42
N HIS A 17 -26.93 -7.11 -37.50
CA HIS A 17 -28.00 -7.02 -38.49
C HIS A 17 -28.44 -8.41 -38.93
N LEU A 18 -29.58 -8.50 -39.61
CA LEU A 18 -30.03 -9.76 -40.21
C LEU A 18 -29.04 -10.19 -41.28
N CYS A 19 -28.65 -11.46 -41.27
CA CYS A 19 -27.76 -12.00 -42.28
C CYS A 19 -28.38 -11.83 -43.68
N THR A 20 -27.63 -11.23 -44.59
CA THR A 20 -28.01 -11.03 -45.98
C THR A 20 -27.11 -11.84 -46.93
N ALA A 21 -27.44 -11.86 -48.22
CA ALA A 21 -26.63 -12.57 -49.23
C ALA A 21 -25.23 -11.97 -49.43
N SER A 22 -25.00 -10.72 -49.00
CA SER A 22 -23.66 -10.11 -49.00
C SER A 22 -22.80 -10.53 -47.82
N ASP A 23 -23.39 -11.16 -46.80
CA ASP A 23 -22.70 -11.65 -45.62
C ASP A 23 -22.31 -13.13 -45.81
N THR A 24 -21.06 -13.49 -45.48
CA THR A 24 -20.59 -14.89 -45.47
C THR A 24 -21.06 -15.62 -44.21
N CYS A 25 -22.38 -15.76 -44.04
CA CYS A 25 -22.96 -16.45 -42.89
C CYS A 25 -22.94 -17.97 -43.05
N ALA A 26 -22.76 -18.68 -41.94
CA ALA A 26 -22.90 -20.13 -41.92
C ALA A 26 -24.37 -20.54 -42.10
N LYS A 27 -24.60 -21.77 -42.57
CA LYS A 27 -25.95 -22.30 -42.82
C LYS A 27 -26.73 -22.37 -41.49
N GLY A 28 -27.86 -21.65 -41.42
CA GLY A 28 -28.70 -21.53 -40.22
C GLY A 28 -28.40 -20.30 -39.34
N GLN A 29 -27.42 -19.47 -39.71
CA GLN A 29 -27.12 -18.23 -39.00
C GLN A 29 -28.08 -17.11 -39.43
N GLN A 30 -28.79 -16.51 -38.48
CA GLN A 30 -29.80 -15.47 -38.73
C GLN A 30 -29.25 -14.04 -38.64
N TYR A 31 -28.16 -13.84 -37.91
CA TYR A 31 -27.59 -12.51 -37.65
C TYR A 31 -26.11 -12.47 -38.02
N ALA A 32 -25.70 -11.36 -38.63
CA ALA A 32 -24.33 -11.04 -38.99
C ALA A 32 -23.88 -9.76 -38.27
N ARG A 33 -22.57 -9.52 -38.25
CA ARG A 33 -21.92 -8.31 -37.74
C ARG A 33 -20.87 -7.89 -38.75
N ASN A 34 -20.63 -6.59 -38.85
CA ASN A 34 -19.55 -6.07 -39.66
C ASN A 34 -18.21 -6.22 -38.91
N PRO A 35 -17.14 -6.64 -39.60
CA PRO A 35 -15.81 -6.66 -39.03
C PRO A 35 -15.31 -5.24 -38.78
N PHE A 36 -14.46 -5.05 -37.76
CA PHE A 36 -13.68 -3.84 -37.64
C PHE A 36 -12.66 -3.78 -38.78
N PRO A 37 -12.48 -2.62 -39.43
CA PRO A 37 -11.44 -2.45 -40.42
C PRO A 37 -10.06 -2.80 -39.86
N ASN A 38 -9.29 -3.61 -40.60
CA ASN A 38 -7.96 -4.12 -40.21
C ASN A 38 -7.91 -4.85 -38.85
N ASP A 39 -9.05 -5.34 -38.36
CA ASP A 39 -9.16 -5.94 -37.01
C ASP A 39 -8.69 -4.98 -35.90
N VAL A 40 -8.82 -3.68 -36.12
CA VAL A 40 -8.47 -2.64 -35.14
C VAL A 40 -9.74 -2.12 -34.51
N ILE A 41 -9.92 -2.36 -33.21
CA ILE A 41 -10.93 -1.66 -32.42
C ILE A 41 -10.44 -0.23 -32.22
N PRO A 42 -11.13 0.79 -32.73
CA PRO A 42 -10.63 2.14 -32.63
C PRO A 42 -10.69 2.66 -31.19
N GLY A 43 -9.68 3.43 -30.82
CA GLY A 43 -9.59 4.11 -29.53
C GLY A 43 -10.56 5.30 -29.42
N PRO A 44 -10.61 5.93 -28.24
CA PRO A 44 -11.55 7.01 -27.95
C PRO A 44 -11.33 8.29 -28.75
N ASN A 45 -10.15 8.45 -29.37
CA ASN A 45 -9.77 9.65 -30.12
C ASN A 45 -9.37 9.35 -31.57
N ASP A 46 -9.55 8.10 -32.04
CA ASP A 46 -9.18 7.75 -33.41
C ASP A 46 -10.23 8.30 -34.39
N PRO A 47 -9.83 8.77 -35.59
CA PRO A 47 -10.79 9.11 -36.64
C PRO A 47 -11.52 7.83 -37.07
N LEU A 48 -12.83 7.82 -36.83
CA LEU A 48 -13.67 6.67 -37.07
C LEU A 48 -14.31 6.72 -38.46
N PRO A 49 -14.31 5.60 -39.21
CA PRO A 49 -15.18 5.45 -40.36
C PRO A 49 -16.66 5.69 -39.97
N SER A 50 -17.44 6.25 -40.90
CA SER A 50 -18.86 6.53 -40.70
C SER A 50 -19.60 5.31 -40.14
N GLY A 51 -20.22 5.44 -38.96
CA GLY A 51 -20.98 4.38 -38.29
C GLY A 51 -20.26 3.68 -37.13
N ILE A 52 -18.94 3.86 -36.99
CA ILE A 52 -18.22 3.39 -35.80
C ILE A 52 -18.17 4.55 -34.80
N LEU A 53 -18.91 4.46 -33.68
CA LEU A 53 -18.69 5.34 -32.51
C LEU A 53 -17.46 4.88 -31.71
N SER A 54 -16.85 5.73 -30.89
CA SER A 54 -15.81 5.28 -29.97
C SER A 54 -16.37 4.12 -29.14
N ARG A 55 -15.74 2.94 -29.25
CA ARG A 55 -16.13 1.73 -28.50
C ARG A 55 -15.45 1.66 -27.13
N VAL A 56 -14.57 2.63 -26.85
CA VAL A 56 -13.69 2.62 -25.69
C VAL A 56 -14.01 3.82 -24.83
N ASN A 57 -14.39 3.57 -23.58
CA ASN A 57 -14.54 4.63 -22.59
C ASN A 57 -13.15 5.28 -22.31
N PRO A 58 -13.00 6.62 -22.41
CA PRO A 58 -11.71 7.27 -22.20
C PRO A 58 -11.15 7.07 -20.77
N ILE A 59 -12.01 7.01 -19.76
CA ILE A 59 -11.62 6.74 -18.36
C ILE A 59 -11.13 5.29 -18.24
N GLY A 60 -11.88 4.34 -18.81
CA GLY A 60 -11.48 2.94 -18.85
C GLY A 60 -10.13 2.74 -19.55
N LEU A 61 -9.89 3.46 -20.64
CA LEU A 61 -8.60 3.45 -21.31
C LEU A 61 -7.48 4.06 -20.44
N ALA A 62 -7.75 5.17 -19.76
CA ALA A 62 -6.78 5.79 -18.86
C ALA A 62 -6.35 4.81 -17.75
N ILE A 63 -7.32 4.10 -17.14
CA ILE A 63 -7.05 3.06 -16.14
C ILE A 63 -6.26 1.89 -16.77
N MET A 64 -6.64 1.41 -17.95
CA MET A 64 -5.92 0.30 -18.59
C MET A 64 -4.49 0.66 -19.00
N LYS A 65 -4.21 1.92 -19.35
CA LYS A 65 -2.86 2.43 -19.64
C LYS A 65 -1.93 2.46 -18.43
N LEU A 66 -2.47 2.35 -17.22
CA LEU A 66 -1.66 2.22 -16.01
C LEU A 66 -0.98 0.86 -15.94
N TYR A 67 -1.61 -0.21 -16.45
CA TYR A 67 -0.97 -1.51 -16.52
C TYR A 67 0.22 -1.45 -17.48
N PRO A 68 1.36 -2.06 -17.11
CA PRO A 68 2.51 -2.12 -18.01
C PRO A 68 2.15 -2.85 -19.30
N ALA A 69 2.96 -2.64 -20.34
CA ALA A 69 2.90 -3.44 -21.54
C ALA A 69 3.30 -4.90 -21.22
N PRO A 70 2.76 -5.90 -21.95
CA PRO A 70 3.21 -7.28 -21.84
C PRO A 70 4.73 -7.40 -21.99
N THR A 71 5.33 -8.27 -21.19
CA THR A 71 6.79 -8.51 -21.21
C THR A 71 7.15 -9.78 -21.98
N LEU A 72 6.19 -10.68 -22.19
CA LEU A 72 6.35 -11.89 -22.98
C LEU A 72 5.43 -11.93 -24.19
N ALA A 73 5.80 -12.78 -25.15
CA ALA A 73 4.89 -13.21 -26.21
C ALA A 73 3.77 -14.09 -25.62
N GLY A 74 2.56 -13.95 -26.14
CA GLY A 74 1.39 -14.70 -25.71
C GLY A 74 0.21 -13.80 -25.32
N ILE A 75 -0.99 -14.39 -25.32
CA ILE A 75 -2.27 -13.70 -25.05
C ILE A 75 -2.72 -13.85 -23.59
N GLN A 76 -2.06 -14.72 -22.82
CA GLN A 76 -2.34 -14.98 -21.40
C GLN A 76 -1.01 -15.11 -20.64
N ASN A 77 -1.01 -14.74 -19.35
CA ASN A 77 0.14 -14.84 -18.44
C ASN A 77 1.44 -14.27 -19.01
N ASN A 78 1.33 -13.19 -19.79
CA ASN A 78 2.44 -12.56 -20.53
C ASN A 78 3.12 -11.42 -19.74
N TYR A 79 2.94 -11.43 -18.42
CA TYR A 79 3.54 -10.51 -17.47
C TYR A 79 4.49 -11.28 -16.56
N ILE A 80 5.79 -11.14 -16.80
CA ILE A 80 6.82 -11.54 -15.83
C ILE A 80 7.45 -10.29 -15.25
N GLN A 81 7.31 -10.12 -13.94
CA GLN A 81 8.05 -9.10 -13.20
C GLN A 81 9.44 -9.65 -12.88
N THR A 82 10.47 -9.07 -13.51
CA THR A 82 11.88 -9.37 -13.27
C THR A 82 12.54 -8.16 -12.61
N GLY A 83 13.30 -8.36 -11.52
CA GLY A 83 14.14 -7.30 -10.92
C GLY A 83 13.71 -6.73 -9.56
N GLY A 84 13.16 -7.55 -8.65
CA GLY A 84 13.10 -7.19 -7.22
C GLY A 84 12.13 -6.05 -6.86
N LEU A 85 11.26 -5.60 -7.77
CA LEU A 85 10.25 -4.58 -7.44
C LEU A 85 9.21 -5.06 -6.43
N ALA A 86 9.10 -6.38 -6.20
CA ALA A 86 8.34 -7.00 -5.11
C ALA A 86 9.20 -7.33 -3.87
N GLU A 87 10.47 -6.90 -3.84
CA GLU A 87 11.41 -7.21 -2.76
C GLU A 87 11.08 -6.40 -1.52
N GLY A 88 10.87 -7.12 -0.41
CA GLY A 88 10.66 -6.53 0.90
C GLY A 88 11.95 -5.92 1.42
N ARG A 89 12.01 -4.59 1.55
CA ARG A 89 13.14 -3.90 2.19
C ARG A 89 12.75 -3.51 3.61
N TYR A 90 13.56 -3.96 4.56
CA TYR A 90 13.36 -3.70 5.98
C TYR A 90 14.58 -2.99 6.54
N ARG A 91 14.37 -1.89 7.26
CA ARG A 91 15.43 -1.17 7.97
C ARG A 91 14.98 -0.88 9.38
N TYR A 92 15.76 -1.33 10.35
CA TYR A 92 15.52 -1.05 11.77
C TYR A 92 16.69 -0.27 12.35
N TYR A 93 16.38 0.72 13.17
CA TYR A 93 17.34 1.48 13.95
C TYR A 93 16.86 1.50 15.40
N GLN A 94 17.69 1.00 16.32
CA GLN A 94 17.31 0.83 17.72
C GLN A 94 18.42 1.31 18.68
N PRO A 95 18.56 2.62 18.92
CA PRO A 95 19.43 3.12 19.96
C PRO A 95 18.84 2.86 21.34
N MET A 96 19.72 2.54 22.28
CA MET A 96 19.39 2.49 23.69
C MET A 96 20.42 3.29 24.48
N VAL A 97 19.94 4.01 25.49
CA VAL A 97 20.79 4.74 26.43
C VAL A 97 20.32 4.42 27.83
N ARG A 98 21.27 4.03 28.68
CA ARG A 98 21.04 3.80 30.10
C ARG A 98 22.01 4.68 30.89
N VAL A 99 21.50 5.30 31.94
CA VAL A 99 22.29 6.06 32.91
C VAL A 99 21.96 5.53 34.30
N ASP A 100 22.99 5.12 35.02
CA ASP A 100 22.91 4.72 36.42
C ASP A 100 23.65 5.77 37.26
N TYR A 101 23.03 6.24 38.33
CA TYR A 101 23.59 7.27 39.21
C TYR A 101 23.32 6.96 40.68
N ASP A 102 24.41 6.90 41.46
CA ASP A 102 24.33 6.83 42.92
C ASP A 102 24.11 8.26 43.45
N LEU A 103 22.86 8.58 43.83
CA LEU A 103 22.51 9.87 44.42
C LEU A 103 23.15 10.02 45.81
N THR A 104 23.17 8.93 46.59
CA THR A 104 23.86 8.81 47.88
C THR A 104 24.36 7.37 48.06
N ASP A 105 25.03 7.09 49.17
CA ASP A 105 25.37 5.74 49.64
C ASP A 105 24.16 4.79 49.80
N LYS A 106 22.95 5.36 49.93
CA LYS A 106 21.69 4.65 50.17
C LYS A 106 20.67 4.79 49.05
N THR A 107 20.94 5.62 48.04
CA THR A 107 19.95 5.98 47.02
C THR A 107 20.56 5.82 45.64
N ARG A 108 19.91 4.99 44.81
CA ARG A 108 20.29 4.77 43.43
C ARG A 108 19.15 5.14 42.52
N LEU A 109 19.49 5.77 41.41
CA LEU A 109 18.57 6.12 40.34
C LEU A 109 19.11 5.51 39.05
N TYR A 110 18.27 4.83 38.28
CA TYR A 110 18.58 4.55 36.89
C TYR A 110 17.49 5.08 35.95
N GLY A 111 17.94 5.49 34.76
CA GLY A 111 17.08 5.84 33.66
C GLY A 111 17.45 5.01 32.43
N LEU A 112 16.45 4.47 31.75
CA LEU A 112 16.60 3.78 30.48
C LEU A 112 15.71 4.49 29.45
N TRP A 113 16.28 4.78 28.29
CA TRP A 113 15.55 5.21 27.11
C TRP A 113 15.89 4.29 25.95
N VAL A 114 14.85 3.76 25.30
CA VAL A 114 14.94 2.94 24.11
C VAL A 114 14.07 3.56 23.05
N TRP A 115 14.62 3.72 21.86
CA TRP A 115 13.86 4.08 20.68
C TRP A 115 14.13 3.06 19.60
N GLN A 116 13.09 2.67 18.88
CA GLN A 116 13.20 1.82 17.71
C GLN A 116 12.37 2.42 16.61
N ARG A 117 12.98 2.66 15.46
CA ARG A 117 12.28 3.00 14.23
C ARG A 117 12.52 1.95 13.18
N GLY A 118 11.44 1.41 12.63
CA GLY A 118 11.43 0.45 11.54
C GLY A 118 10.77 1.05 10.31
N HIS A 119 11.42 0.93 9.16
CA HIS A 119 10.81 1.15 7.86
C HIS A 119 10.63 -0.19 7.14
N GLU A 120 9.44 -0.41 6.61
CA GLU A 120 9.10 -1.56 5.78
C GLU A 120 8.60 -1.07 4.42
N HIS A 121 9.24 -1.54 3.37
CA HIS A 121 8.81 -1.39 1.99
C HIS A 121 8.49 -2.77 1.42
N ARG A 122 7.22 -3.05 1.16
CA ARG A 122 6.74 -4.30 0.59
C ARG A 122 5.68 -4.02 -0.46
N ASN A 123 6.07 -4.15 -1.71
CA ASN A 123 5.18 -4.02 -2.86
C ASN A 123 4.52 -5.36 -3.18
N SER A 124 3.24 -5.48 -2.87
CA SER A 124 2.44 -6.69 -3.11
C SER A 124 1.88 -6.79 -4.52
N SER A 125 1.64 -5.67 -5.22
CA SER A 125 1.20 -5.75 -6.62
C SER A 125 2.32 -6.14 -7.56
N GLY A 126 3.57 -5.90 -7.14
CA GLY A 126 4.72 -6.12 -7.97
C GLY A 126 4.74 -5.21 -9.19
N PHE A 127 4.04 -4.07 -9.20
CA PHE A 127 4.15 -3.05 -10.25
C PHE A 127 5.08 -1.90 -9.81
N PRO A 128 5.75 -1.21 -10.74
CA PRO A 128 6.51 -0.01 -10.39
C PRO A 128 5.60 1.14 -9.97
N TYR A 129 6.18 2.18 -9.36
CA TYR A 129 5.46 3.45 -9.15
C TYR A 129 4.95 4.04 -10.47
N PRO A 130 3.83 4.78 -10.46
CA PRO A 130 3.03 5.17 -9.30
C PRO A 130 1.94 4.15 -8.90
N ILE A 131 1.90 2.97 -9.51
CA ILE A 131 0.82 1.97 -9.35
C ILE A 131 1.21 0.77 -8.46
N ALA A 132 2.33 0.90 -7.75
CA ALA A 132 2.70 -0.03 -6.69
C ALA A 132 1.64 0.00 -5.58
N THR A 133 1.28 -1.15 -5.02
CA THR A 133 0.37 -1.25 -3.88
C THR A 133 0.91 -2.23 -2.85
N GLY A 134 0.48 -2.10 -1.60
CA GLY A 134 1.00 -2.86 -0.45
C GLY A 134 1.48 -1.95 0.67
N ASN A 135 2.35 -2.48 1.55
CA ASN A 135 2.97 -1.72 2.64
C ASN A 135 4.16 -0.92 2.09
N ILE A 136 3.87 0.18 1.41
CA ILE A 136 4.91 0.99 0.77
C ILE A 136 5.47 1.96 1.82
N ASP A 137 6.74 1.82 2.18
CA ASP A 137 7.48 2.67 3.14
C ASP A 137 6.72 2.92 4.45
N SER A 138 6.00 1.91 4.93
CA SER A 138 5.37 1.90 6.24
C SER A 138 6.41 2.13 7.35
N GLU A 139 6.03 2.91 8.36
CA GLU A 139 6.87 3.24 9.51
C GLU A 139 6.27 2.61 10.77
N ARG A 140 7.13 2.08 11.63
CA ARG A 140 6.79 1.70 13.01
C ARG A 140 7.80 2.32 13.95
N ASP A 141 7.33 3.09 14.91
CA ASP A 141 8.13 3.77 15.91
C ASP A 141 7.72 3.30 17.31
N PHE A 142 8.71 2.86 18.09
CA PHE A 142 8.55 2.49 19.48
C PHE A 142 9.47 3.35 20.32
N THR A 143 8.92 4.01 21.34
CA THR A 143 9.71 4.69 22.37
C THR A 143 9.36 4.09 23.72
N THR A 144 10.36 3.74 24.52
CA THR A 144 10.18 3.30 25.89
C THR A 144 11.13 4.05 26.80
N THR A 145 10.59 4.63 27.86
CA THR A 145 11.36 5.30 28.91
C THR A 145 11.04 4.65 30.24
N ILE A 146 12.07 4.29 31.00
CA ILE A 146 11.94 3.75 32.35
C ILE A 146 12.78 4.62 33.29
N LEU A 147 12.20 4.99 34.42
CA LEU A 147 12.88 5.63 35.53
C LEU A 147 12.64 4.80 36.78
N ASP A 148 13.69 4.58 37.55
CA ASP A 148 13.65 3.67 38.69
C ASP A 148 14.53 4.21 39.81
N LEU A 149 13.96 4.27 41.01
CA LEU A 149 14.60 4.79 42.20
C LEU A 149 14.56 3.73 43.30
N THR A 150 15.74 3.30 43.73
CA THR A 150 15.90 2.43 44.90
C THR A 150 16.45 3.24 46.07
N HIS A 151 15.83 3.15 47.24
CA HIS A 151 16.29 3.77 48.49
C HIS A 151 16.36 2.77 49.64
N ALA A 152 17.50 2.71 50.31
CA ALA A 152 17.73 1.94 51.52
C ALA A 152 17.57 2.85 52.75
N PHE A 153 16.49 2.70 53.50
CA PHE A 153 16.28 3.46 54.73
C PHE A 153 17.14 2.93 55.87
N SER A 154 17.34 1.61 55.92
CA SER A 154 18.19 0.88 56.86
C SER A 154 18.76 -0.37 56.19
N SER A 155 19.58 -1.15 56.91
CA SER A 155 20.10 -2.44 56.42
C SER A 155 19.02 -3.50 56.18
N ASN A 156 17.77 -3.26 56.62
CA ASN A 156 16.67 -4.20 56.54
C ASN A 156 15.38 -3.59 55.97
N TRP A 157 15.40 -2.34 55.48
CA TRP A 157 14.23 -1.68 54.92
C TRP A 157 14.59 -0.92 53.65
N PHE A 158 13.99 -1.34 52.53
CA PHE A 158 14.27 -0.85 51.18
C PHE A 158 12.98 -0.52 50.45
N LEU A 159 13.01 0.52 49.62
CA LEU A 159 11.95 0.88 48.68
C LEU A 159 12.53 0.90 47.28
N ASP A 160 11.77 0.34 46.35
CA ASP A 160 12.02 0.38 44.92
C ASP A 160 10.78 0.97 44.24
N ALA A 161 10.97 2.01 43.43
CA ALA A 161 9.89 2.69 42.76
C ALA A 161 10.23 2.89 41.29
N GLN A 162 9.48 2.20 40.43
CA GLN A 162 9.65 2.26 38.98
C GLN A 162 8.47 2.97 38.32
N GLY A 163 8.77 3.86 37.38
CA GLY A 163 7.80 4.42 36.43
C GLY A 163 8.25 4.11 35.02
N SER A 164 7.31 3.71 34.15
CA SER A 164 7.60 3.49 32.73
C SER A 164 6.54 4.11 31.83
N PHE A 165 7.01 4.54 30.66
CA PHE A 165 6.20 5.06 29.58
C PHE A 165 6.60 4.35 28.29
N GLY A 166 5.61 3.83 27.57
CA GLY A 166 5.77 3.26 26.24
C GLY A 166 4.87 3.98 25.25
N ARG A 167 5.40 4.33 24.08
CA ARG A 167 4.63 4.79 22.92
C ARG A 167 4.92 3.91 21.73
N PHE A 168 3.85 3.46 21.09
CA PHE A 168 3.89 2.82 19.79
C PHE A 168 3.16 3.71 18.79
N HIS A 169 3.80 3.97 17.65
CA HIS A 169 3.22 4.66 16.52
C HIS A 169 3.48 3.83 15.27
N GLN A 170 2.47 3.66 14.43
CA GLN A 170 2.59 2.97 13.16
C GLN A 170 1.80 3.67 12.07
N ASP A 171 2.41 3.76 10.89
CA ASP A 171 1.81 4.32 9.69
C ASP A 171 1.93 3.30 8.53
N PHE A 172 0.79 3.00 7.90
CA PHE A 172 0.70 2.15 6.71
C PHE A 172 0.03 2.91 5.56
N PRO A 173 0.77 3.78 4.87
CA PRO A 173 0.31 4.33 3.59
C PRO A 173 0.33 3.25 2.50
N GLU A 174 -0.70 3.25 1.65
CA GLU A 174 -0.78 2.41 0.46
C GLU A 174 -0.44 3.23 -0.79
N GLY A 175 0.48 2.69 -1.61
CA GLY A 175 0.77 3.19 -2.95
C GLY A 175 1.60 4.48 -3.02
N PRO A 176 1.37 5.37 -4.00
CA PRO A 176 2.18 6.59 -4.20
C PRO A 176 1.91 7.67 -3.14
N MET A 177 1.12 7.34 -2.11
CA MET A 177 0.76 8.20 -0.99
C MET A 177 1.92 8.47 -0.02
N VAL A 178 3.06 7.80 -0.22
CA VAL A 178 4.26 8.08 0.56
C VAL A 178 4.95 9.33 0.05
N THR A 179 5.14 10.28 0.96
CA THR A 179 5.84 11.54 0.75
C THR A 179 7.18 11.33 0.04
N GLY A 180 7.30 11.85 -1.18
CA GLY A 180 8.56 11.90 -1.93
C GLY A 180 8.89 10.69 -2.81
N LEU A 181 8.06 9.63 -2.83
CA LEU A 181 8.29 8.47 -3.71
C LEU A 181 7.69 8.62 -5.11
N ALA A 182 6.49 9.21 -5.23
CA ALA A 182 5.85 9.54 -6.50
C ALA A 182 4.71 10.55 -6.29
N LYS A 183 4.29 11.26 -7.34
CA LYS A 183 3.02 12.01 -7.30
C LYS A 183 1.87 11.00 -7.33
N PRO A 184 0.90 11.05 -6.41
CA PRO A 184 -0.26 10.17 -6.46
C PRO A 184 -1.06 10.39 -7.74
N ILE A 185 -1.67 9.32 -8.24
CA ILE A 185 -2.60 9.40 -9.37
C ILE A 185 -3.83 10.14 -8.86
N THR A 186 -4.15 11.29 -9.47
CA THR A 186 -5.35 12.06 -9.12
C THR A 186 -6.56 11.53 -9.88
N ALA A 187 -7.76 11.75 -9.36
CA ALA A 187 -8.97 11.37 -10.07
C ALA A 187 -9.10 12.10 -11.42
N GLU A 188 -8.75 13.39 -11.45
CA GLU A 188 -8.76 14.19 -12.67
C GLU A 188 -7.82 13.61 -13.75
N SER A 189 -6.65 13.08 -13.35
CA SER A 189 -5.72 12.44 -14.30
C SER A 189 -6.29 11.21 -15.00
N LEU A 190 -7.30 10.57 -14.41
CA LEU A 190 -8.06 9.46 -15.00
C LEU A 190 -9.30 9.93 -15.77
N GLY A 191 -9.59 11.23 -15.80
CA GLY A 191 -10.82 11.80 -16.36
C GLY A 191 -12.04 11.63 -15.44
N LEU A 192 -11.82 11.31 -14.16
CA LEU A 192 -12.89 11.23 -13.16
C LEU A 192 -13.15 12.62 -12.57
N ASN A 193 -14.41 13.04 -12.56
CA ASN A 193 -14.85 14.21 -11.82
C ASN A 193 -15.44 13.75 -10.48
N MET A 194 -14.64 13.86 -9.41
CA MET A 194 -15.05 13.45 -8.06
C MET A 194 -15.29 14.67 -7.16
N PRO A 195 -16.30 14.61 -6.27
CA PRO A 195 -16.49 15.64 -5.25
C PRO A 195 -15.32 15.62 -4.26
N LYS A 196 -14.89 16.81 -3.80
CA LYS A 196 -13.89 16.90 -2.74
C LYS A 196 -14.47 16.41 -1.42
N ILE A 197 -13.75 15.50 -0.77
CA ILE A 197 -14.12 15.01 0.55
C ILE A 197 -13.62 16.02 1.59
N PRO A 198 -14.47 16.58 2.47
CA PRO A 198 -14.08 17.67 3.37
C PRO A 198 -13.16 17.23 4.52
N THR A 199 -12.98 15.92 4.72
CA THR A 199 -12.14 15.35 5.79
C THR A 199 -10.68 15.16 5.38
N THR A 200 -10.32 15.43 4.12
CA THR A 200 -8.93 15.33 3.65
C THR A 200 -8.63 16.40 2.59
N SER A 201 -7.39 16.89 2.58
CA SER A 201 -6.87 17.74 1.51
C SER A 201 -6.22 16.94 0.38
N LEU A 202 -6.19 15.61 0.48
CA LEU A 202 -5.57 14.72 -0.49
C LEU A 202 -6.48 14.60 -1.74
N ASP A 203 -5.88 14.81 -2.91
CA ASP A 203 -6.53 14.60 -4.20
C ASP A 203 -6.00 13.31 -4.83
N ILE A 204 -6.71 12.22 -4.59
CA ILE A 204 -6.26 10.86 -4.91
C ILE A 204 -7.36 10.13 -5.67
N ALA A 205 -6.97 9.35 -6.67
CA ALA A 205 -7.87 8.46 -7.38
C ALA A 205 -8.45 7.41 -6.42
N PRO A 206 -9.68 6.93 -6.67
CA PRO A 206 -10.25 5.83 -5.89
C PRO A 206 -9.44 4.55 -6.13
N GLN A 207 -9.40 3.66 -5.15
CA GLN A 207 -8.87 2.32 -5.36
C GLN A 207 -9.75 1.59 -6.38
N ILE A 208 -9.11 1.05 -7.43
CA ILE A 208 -9.76 0.29 -8.49
C ILE A 208 -9.14 -1.10 -8.50
N SER A 209 -9.98 -2.11 -8.27
CA SER A 209 -9.62 -3.52 -8.39
C SER A 209 -10.42 -4.12 -9.54
N VAL A 210 -9.72 -4.75 -10.49
CA VAL A 210 -10.33 -5.48 -11.59
C VAL A 210 -10.23 -6.96 -11.28
N SER A 211 -11.35 -7.66 -11.25
CA SER A 211 -11.38 -9.10 -10.94
C SER A 211 -10.42 -9.87 -11.86
N GLY A 212 -9.59 -10.73 -11.25
CA GLY A 212 -8.56 -11.49 -11.96
C GLY A 212 -7.23 -10.75 -12.19
N TYR A 213 -7.13 -9.47 -11.78
CA TYR A 213 -5.90 -8.68 -11.84
C TYR A 213 -5.50 -8.15 -10.47
N GLN A 214 -4.22 -7.82 -10.31
CA GLN A 214 -3.71 -7.15 -9.11
C GLN A 214 -4.26 -5.72 -9.03
N THR A 215 -4.52 -5.24 -7.81
CA THR A 215 -4.94 -3.85 -7.57
C THR A 215 -3.79 -2.89 -7.91
N ILE A 216 -4.09 -1.87 -8.72
CA ILE A 216 -3.10 -0.93 -9.29
C ILE A 216 -3.19 0.50 -8.73
N ILE A 217 -4.23 0.83 -7.98
CA ILE A 217 -4.37 2.14 -7.35
C ILE A 217 -4.64 1.90 -5.87
N GLY A 218 -3.70 2.29 -5.01
CA GLY A 218 -3.88 2.33 -3.57
C GLY A 218 -4.35 3.71 -3.13
N ASN A 219 -5.28 3.77 -2.17
CA ASN A 219 -5.81 5.03 -1.64
C ASN A 219 -6.03 4.98 -0.12
N ASN A 220 -5.43 4.01 0.57
CA ASN A 220 -5.57 3.82 2.00
C ASN A 220 -4.39 4.46 2.75
N ILE A 221 -4.69 5.15 3.85
CA ILE A 221 -3.71 5.57 4.84
C ILE A 221 -4.26 5.16 6.20
N SER A 222 -3.49 4.35 6.92
CA SER A 222 -3.78 3.98 8.30
C SER A 222 -2.67 4.47 9.23
N GLU A 223 -3.06 5.17 10.29
CA GLU A 223 -2.19 5.59 11.38
C GLU A 223 -2.76 5.04 12.69
N GLN A 224 -1.90 4.51 13.55
CA GLN A 224 -2.26 4.11 14.90
C GLN A 224 -1.20 4.61 15.89
N VAL A 225 -1.68 5.20 16.97
CA VAL A 225 -0.87 5.58 18.13
C VAL A 225 -1.42 4.90 19.37
N THR A 226 -0.55 4.29 20.16
CA THR A 226 -0.91 3.66 21.44
C THR A 226 0.12 4.05 22.50
N ASN A 227 -0.36 4.40 23.70
CA ASN A 227 0.49 4.76 24.83
C ASN A 227 0.21 3.82 26.00
N ALA A 228 1.26 3.45 26.72
CA ALA A 228 1.21 2.65 27.93
C ALA A 228 1.98 3.37 29.04
N PHE A 229 1.41 3.36 30.23
CA PHE A 229 2.00 3.93 31.44
C PHE A 229 1.90 2.89 32.54
N ASP A 230 2.97 2.74 33.30
CA ASP A 230 3.01 1.79 34.42
C ASP A 230 3.85 2.38 35.55
N PHE A 231 3.37 2.16 36.78
CA PHE A 231 4.03 2.62 38.00
C PHE A 231 4.00 1.49 39.02
N ARG A 232 5.17 1.13 39.56
CA ARG A 232 5.38 -0.04 40.43
C ARG A 232 6.20 0.35 41.65
N PRO A 233 5.55 0.59 42.80
CA PRO A 233 6.24 0.69 44.08
C PRO A 233 6.34 -0.67 44.77
N VAL A 234 7.53 -1.03 45.24
CA VAL A 234 7.80 -2.25 46.01
C VAL A 234 8.57 -1.86 47.28
N ALA A 235 8.02 -2.19 48.45
CA ALA A 235 8.69 -2.00 49.73
C ALA A 235 9.05 -3.36 50.34
N VAL A 236 10.29 -3.51 50.80
CA VAL A 236 10.81 -4.75 51.39
C VAL A 236 11.29 -4.45 52.80
N HIS A 237 10.79 -5.21 53.78
CA HIS A 237 11.28 -5.22 55.15
C HIS A 237 11.75 -6.62 55.52
N VAL A 238 13.03 -6.74 55.88
CA VAL A 238 13.65 -8.00 56.27
C VAL A 238 13.52 -8.16 57.80
N VAL A 239 12.84 -9.22 58.24
CA VAL A 239 12.61 -9.53 59.66
C VAL A 239 13.22 -10.88 59.99
N GLY A 240 14.13 -10.90 60.97
CA GLY A 240 14.81 -12.10 61.44
C GLY A 240 16.33 -11.93 61.54
N LYS A 241 17.00 -12.84 62.24
CA LYS A 241 18.46 -12.93 62.19
C LYS A 241 18.86 -13.53 60.85
N HIS A 242 19.58 -12.76 60.05
CA HIS A 242 20.27 -13.25 58.86
C HIS A 242 21.76 -13.21 59.17
N ASP A 243 22.27 -14.33 59.69
CA ASP A 243 23.70 -14.58 59.74
C ASP A 243 24.12 -15.10 58.34
N ILE A 244 25.10 -14.46 57.72
CA ILE A 244 25.85 -15.02 56.57
C ILE A 244 27.08 -15.73 57.13
#